data_AF-A0A8H9BVY6-F1
#
_entry.id   AF-A0A8H9BVY6-F1
#
_cell.length_a   1.000
_cell.length_b   1.000
_cell.length_c   1.000
_cell.angle_alpha   90.00
_cell.angle_beta   90.00
_cell.angle_gamma   90.00
#
_symmetry.space_group_name_H-M   'P 1'
#
loop_
_entity.id
_entity.type
_entity.pdbx_description
1 polymer ?
#
loop_
_entity_poly.entity_id
_entity_poly.type
_entity_poly.pdbx_seq_one_letter_code
_entity_poly.pdbx_strand_id
1 'polypeptide(L)'
;MDINELRNQTEKYKEKTFQRSKDYCICVINSAIHEAVEKGKYSARISISTLKYEIPVVMNNFYYNVTRDVINAIDKQYTALGFNVKFSSVFGMIIDWSEQ
;
A
#
# COMPACT_ATOMS: atom_id res chain seq x y z
N MET A 1 13.88 -27.90 16.20
CA MET A 1 12.82 -27.14 15.52
C MET A 1 12.58 -27.80 14.17
N ASP A 2 11.35 -28.24 13.90
CA ASP A 2 10.98 -28.96 12.67
C ASP A 2 10.98 -28.00 11.46
N ILE A 3 11.41 -28.46 10.29
CA ILE A 3 11.35 -27.72 9.02
C ILE A 3 9.90 -27.28 8.72
N ASN A 4 8.91 -28.12 9.05
CA ASN A 4 7.50 -27.79 8.87
C ASN A 4 7.05 -26.65 9.79
N GLU A 5 7.55 -26.64 11.03
CA GLU A 5 7.26 -25.59 12.01
C GLU A 5 7.87 -24.24 11.57
N LEU A 6 9.13 -24.27 11.11
CA LEU A 6 9.82 -23.11 10.52
C LEU A 6 9.08 -22.53 9.32
N ARG A 7 8.59 -23.40 8.41
CA ARG A 7 7.84 -22.98 7.23
C ARG A 7 6.52 -22.31 7.64
N ASN A 8 5.78 -22.91 8.57
CA ASN A 8 4.51 -22.35 9.04
C ASN A 8 4.70 -21.01 9.76
N GLN A 9 5.75 -20.86 10.56
CA GLN A 9 6.09 -19.58 11.18
C GLN A 9 6.42 -18.52 10.12
N THR A 10 7.22 -18.88 9.12
CA THR A 10 7.60 -18.00 8.02
C THR A 10 6.39 -17.48 7.24
N GLU A 11 5.44 -18.35 6.88
CA GLU A 11 4.22 -17.94 6.17
C GLU A 11 3.34 -17.01 7.03
N LYS A 12 3.18 -17.31 8.32
CA LYS A 12 2.46 -16.41 9.24
C LYS A 12 3.12 -15.03 9.35
N TYR A 13 4.45 -14.97 9.36
CA TYR A 13 5.17 -13.69 9.38
C TYR A 13 4.98 -12.92 8.06
N LYS A 14 5.04 -13.59 6.91
CA LYS A 14 4.77 -12.95 5.61
C LYS A 14 3.38 -12.35 5.55
N GLU A 15 2.36 -13.08 5.97
CA GLU A 15 0.96 -12.61 5.97
C GLU A 15 0.77 -11.41 6.90
N LYS A 16 1.35 -11.45 8.11
CA LYS A 16 1.32 -10.30 9.04
C LYS A 16 2.00 -9.06 8.46
N THR A 17 3.15 -9.23 7.81
CA THR A 17 3.87 -8.14 7.16
C THR A 17 3.05 -7.56 6.02
N PHE A 18 2.48 -8.41 5.16
CA PHE A 18 1.59 -8.00 4.07
C PHE A 18 0.41 -7.16 4.59
N GLN A 19 -0.27 -7.65 5.62
CA GLN A 19 -1.44 -6.98 6.18
C GLN A 19 -1.09 -5.61 6.77
N ARG A 20 0.01 -5.52 7.53
CA ARG A 20 0.50 -4.24 8.08
C ARG A 20 0.84 -3.24 6.98
N SER A 21 1.56 -3.66 5.94
CA SER A 21 1.89 -2.79 4.81
C SER A 21 0.65 -2.30 4.06
N LYS A 22 -0.37 -3.16 3.92
CA LYS A 22 -1.66 -2.79 3.32
C LYS A 22 -2.38 -1.74 4.18
N ASP A 23 -2.49 -1.96 5.48
CA ASP A 23 -3.19 -1.05 6.39
C ASP A 23 -2.53 0.34 6.44
N TYR A 24 -1.19 0.37 6.44
CA TYR A 24 -0.44 1.61 6.31
C TYR A 24 -0.75 2.35 5.01
N CYS A 25 -0.68 1.67 3.86
CA CYS A 25 -0.97 2.29 2.57
C CYS A 25 -2.39 2.87 2.52
N ILE A 26 -3.38 2.15 3.06
CA ILE A 26 -4.77 2.64 3.18
C ILE A 26 -4.82 3.93 4.01
N CYS A 27 -4.13 3.97 5.14
CA CYS A 27 -4.10 5.15 6.01
C CYS A 27 -3.53 6.39 5.29
N VAL A 28 -2.38 6.22 4.62
CA VAL A 28 -1.73 7.28 3.83
C VAL A 28 -2.65 7.77 2.71
N ILE A 29 -3.26 6.83 1.98
CA ILE A 29 -4.17 7.14 0.87
C ILE A 29 -5.38 7.93 1.37
N ASN A 30 -6.06 7.45 2.41
CA ASN A 30 -7.25 8.12 2.95
C ASN A 30 -6.93 9.53 3.45
N SER A 31 -5.77 9.70 4.08
CA SER A 31 -5.28 11.03 4.50
C SER A 31 -5.08 11.96 3.30
N ALA A 32 -4.48 11.47 2.21
CA ALA A 32 -4.25 12.25 1.00
C ALA A 32 -5.56 12.59 0.26
N ILE A 33 -6.53 11.66 0.24
CA ILE A 33 -7.87 11.92 -0.32
C ILE A 33 -8.56 13.00 0.51
N HIS A 34 -8.55 12.87 1.84
CA HIS A 34 -9.16 13.85 2.74
C HIS A 34 -8.57 15.25 2.52
N GLU A 35 -7.24 15.37 2.50
CA GLU A 35 -6.55 16.64 2.24
C GLU A 35 -6.90 17.23 0.87
N ALA A 36 -7.00 16.39 -0.17
CA ALA A 36 -7.39 16.82 -1.50
C ALA A 36 -8.84 17.34 -1.54
N VAL A 37 -9.77 16.65 -0.88
CA VAL A 37 -11.17 17.06 -0.76
C VAL A 37 -11.28 18.39 -0.01
N GLU A 38 -10.57 18.57 1.12
CA GLU A 38 -10.53 19.84 1.85
C GLU A 38 -10.03 21.00 0.99
N LYS A 39 -9.17 20.70 0.00
CA LYS A 39 -8.64 21.67 -0.96
C LYS A 39 -9.46 21.80 -2.24
N GLY A 40 -10.64 21.16 -2.33
CA GLY A 40 -11.50 21.18 -3.51
C GLY A 40 -10.90 20.49 -4.74
N LYS A 41 -10.01 19.52 -4.54
CA LYS A 41 -9.40 18.71 -5.61
C LYS A 41 -10.12 17.37 -5.74
N TYR A 42 -10.17 16.86 -6.96
CA TYR A 42 -10.77 15.56 -7.30
C TYR A 42 -9.74 14.45 -7.51
N SER A 43 -8.48 14.72 -7.17
CA SER A 43 -7.41 13.73 -7.24
C SER A 43 -6.37 13.95 -6.14
N ALA A 44 -5.81 12.84 -5.68
CA ALA A 44 -4.70 12.77 -4.75
C ALA A 44 -3.53 12.07 -5.43
N ARG A 45 -2.34 12.65 -5.30
CA ARG A 45 -1.08 12.05 -5.73
C ARG A 45 -0.23 11.74 -4.51
N ILE A 46 0.10 10.47 -4.33
CA ILE A 46 0.92 9.97 -3.23
C ILE A 46 2.28 9.56 -3.79
N SER A 47 3.36 10.10 -3.21
CA SER A 47 4.73 9.72 -3.58
C SER A 47 5.00 8.25 -3.26
N ILE A 48 5.77 7.59 -4.13
CA ILE A 48 6.25 6.23 -3.88
C ILE A 48 7.05 6.13 -2.57
N SER A 49 7.78 7.18 -2.18
CA SER A 49 8.53 7.22 -0.92
C SER A 49 7.61 7.14 0.30
N THR A 50 6.43 7.76 0.23
CA THR A 50 5.43 7.75 1.29
C THR A 50 4.78 6.38 1.39
N LEU A 51 4.48 5.73 0.26
CA LEU A 51 3.92 4.37 0.24
C LEU A 51 4.93 3.30 0.69
N LYS A 52 6.23 3.56 0.50
CA LYS A 52 7.33 2.65 0.88
C LYS A 52 7.66 2.66 2.37
N TYR A 53 7.19 3.66 3.12
CA TYR A 53 7.62 3.84 4.49
C TYR A 53 6.73 3.04 5.44
N GLU A 54 7.14 1.88 5.95
CA GLU A 54 6.85 1.58 7.36
C GLU A 54 7.58 0.38 7.96
N ILE A 55 8.12 0.62 9.16
CA ILE A 55 8.56 -0.35 10.18
C ILE A 55 9.94 -0.94 9.92
N PRO A 56 11.02 -0.51 10.62
CA PRO A 56 12.33 -1.15 10.55
C PRO A 56 12.20 -2.57 11.10
N VAL A 57 11.92 -3.52 10.22
CA VAL A 57 12.07 -4.93 10.55
C VAL A 57 13.55 -5.21 10.37
N VAL A 58 14.26 -5.19 11.50
CA VAL A 58 15.65 -5.62 11.60
C VAL A 58 15.72 -7.10 11.24
N MET A 59 15.71 -7.42 9.95
CA MET A 59 16.16 -8.69 9.38
C MET A 59 16.65 -8.44 7.96
N ASN A 60 17.95 -8.69 7.79
CA ASN A 60 18.74 -8.62 6.58
C ASN A 60 17.95 -8.72 5.24
N ASN A 61 18.18 -7.73 4.37
CA ASN A 61 18.02 -7.79 2.92
C ASN A 61 16.61 -7.87 2.29
N PHE A 62 15.56 -7.38 2.92
CA PHE A 62 14.31 -7.06 2.19
C PHE A 62 14.18 -5.55 1.99
N TYR A 63 14.69 -5.07 0.86
CA TYR A 63 14.41 -3.70 0.41
C TYR A 63 12.90 -3.51 0.22
N TYR A 64 12.39 -2.45 0.85
CA TYR A 64 11.02 -1.96 0.80
C TYR A 64 10.53 -1.73 -0.62
N ASN A 65 9.92 -2.76 -1.19
CA ASN A 65 8.91 -2.60 -2.20
C ASN A 65 7.57 -2.78 -1.50
N VAL A 66 6.66 -1.83 -1.66
CA VAL A 66 5.24 -2.17 -1.63
C VAL A 66 5.13 -3.35 -2.59
N THR A 67 4.92 -4.55 -2.07
CA THR A 67 4.94 -5.73 -2.93
C THR A 67 3.87 -5.52 -3.99
N ARG A 68 4.09 -6.01 -5.21
CA ARG A 68 3.09 -5.91 -6.29
C ARG A 68 1.71 -6.38 -5.78
N ASP A 69 1.69 -7.34 -4.87
CA ASP A 69 0.48 -7.84 -4.21
C ASP A 69 -0.23 -6.78 -3.36
N VAL A 70 0.51 -5.95 -2.59
CA VAL A 70 -0.09 -4.84 -1.82
C VAL A 70 -0.65 -3.80 -2.79
N ILE A 71 0.08 -3.41 -3.83
CA ILE A 71 -0.44 -2.47 -4.84
C ILE A 71 -1.71 -3.01 -5.50
N ASN A 72 -1.71 -4.27 -5.92
CA ASN A 72 -2.87 -4.92 -6.53
C ASN A 72 -4.06 -5.00 -5.57
N ALA A 73 -3.82 -5.23 -4.27
CA ALA A 73 -4.88 -5.25 -3.27
C ALA A 73 -5.49 -3.86 -3.06
N ILE A 74 -4.66 -2.82 -3.00
CA ILE A 74 -5.08 -1.42 -2.90
C ILE A 74 -5.87 -1.00 -4.14
N ASP A 75 -5.32 -1.28 -5.34
CA ASP A 75 -5.96 -0.99 -6.62
C ASP A 75 -7.38 -1.58 -6.69
N LYS A 76 -7.51 -2.88 -6.43
CA LYS A 76 -8.82 -3.55 -6.38
C LYS A 76 -9.78 -2.90 -5.38
N GLN A 77 -9.30 -2.58 -4.18
CA GLN A 77 -10.14 -2.01 -3.13
C GLN A 77 -10.67 -0.62 -3.51
N TYR A 78 -9.80 0.29 -3.97
CA TYR A 78 -10.23 1.64 -4.31
C TYR A 78 -10.99 1.71 -5.63
N THR A 79 -10.67 0.87 -6.63
CA THR A 79 -11.49 0.74 -7.83
C THR A 79 -12.90 0.22 -7.51
N ALA A 80 -13.04 -0.73 -6.58
CA ALA A 80 -14.36 -1.18 -6.14
C ALA A 80 -15.17 -0.08 -5.41
N LEU A 81 -14.51 0.92 -4.86
CA LEU A 81 -15.12 2.11 -4.26
C LEU A 81 -15.41 3.22 -5.29
N GLY A 82 -15.15 2.98 -6.59
CA GLY A 82 -15.43 3.92 -7.67
C GLY A 82 -14.28 4.86 -8.01
N PHE A 83 -13.09 4.68 -7.42
CA PHE A 83 -11.92 5.51 -7.75
C PHE A 83 -11.18 5.00 -8.98
N ASN A 84 -10.66 5.92 -9.78
CA ASN A 84 -9.66 5.63 -10.81
C ASN A 84 -8.28 5.60 -10.16
N VAL A 85 -7.66 4.42 -10.11
CA VAL A 85 -6.34 4.23 -9.49
C VAL A 85 -5.29 4.03 -10.57
N LYS A 86 -4.16 4.75 -10.46
CA LYS A 86 -2.99 4.56 -11.31
C LYS A 86 -1.74 4.46 -10.45
N PHE A 87 -0.95 3.42 -10.67
CA PHE A 87 0.34 3.25 -10.00
C PHE A 87 1.51 3.36 -10.98
N SER A 88 2.57 4.03 -10.53
CA SER A 88 3.85 4.18 -11.22
C SER A 88 4.98 3.90 -10.24
N SER A 89 5.90 3.02 -10.62
CA SER A 89 7.12 2.76 -9.83
C SER A 89 8.05 3.98 -9.73
N VAL A 90 7.88 4.96 -10.63
CA VAL A 90 8.68 6.19 -10.69
C VAL A 90 8.08 7.28 -9.79
N PHE A 91 6.75 7.42 -9.79
CA PHE A 91 6.08 8.57 -9.16
C PHE A 91 5.21 8.22 -7.94
N GLY A 92 4.78 6.97 -7.78
CA GLY A 92 3.87 6.54 -6.71
C GLY A 92 2.47 6.24 -7.22
N MET A 93 1.45 6.70 -6.51
CA MET A 93 0.05 6.41 -6.81
C MET A 93 -0.75 7.69 -7.06
N ILE A 94 -1.67 7.63 -8.02
CA ILE A 94 -2.70 8.64 -8.26
C ILE A 94 -4.05 7.98 -8.02
N ILE A 95 -4.88 8.63 -7.22
CA ILE A 95 -6.26 8.23 -6.97
C ILE A 95 -7.14 9.41 -7.37
N ASP A 96 -8.05 9.17 -8.30
CA ASP A 96 -8.89 10.18 -8.92
C ASP A 96 -10.36 9.78 -8.79
N TRP A 97 -11.19 10.75 -8.41
CA TRP A 97 -12.65 10.64 -8.29
C TRP A 97 -13.34 11.84 -8.96
N SER A 98 -12.69 12.44 -9.95
CA SER A 98 -13.40 13.30 -10.88
C SER A 98 -14.49 12.47 -11.57
N GLU A 99 -15.62 13.10 -11.89
CA GLU A 99 -16.72 12.45 -12.60
C GLU A 99 -16.16 11.67 -13.80
N GLN A 100 -16.50 10.38 -13.89
CA GLN A 100 -16.14 9.54 -15.04
C GLN A 100 -16.92 9.95 -16.28
#